data_AF-A0A934PUZ1-F1
#
_entry.id   AF-A0A934PUZ1-F1
#
_cell.length_a   1.000
_cell.length_b   1.000
_cell.length_c   1.000
_cell.angle_alpha   90.00
_cell.angle_beta   90.00
_cell.angle_gamma   90.00
#
_symmetry.space_group_name_H-M   'P 1'
#
loop_
_entity.id
_entity.type
_entity.pdbx_description
1 polymer ?
#
loop_
_entity_poly.entity_id
_entity_poly.type
_entity_poly.pdbx_seq_one_letter_code
_entity_poly.pdbx_strand_id
1 'polypeptide(L)' 'MKIIDLDGREIEVTDLDLAIMQADDYRHYRVNEPSEMHLHLYDYWEDFYQKLLLLDKEIKE' A
#
# COMPACT_ATOMS: atom_id res chain seq x y z
N MET A 1 -10.32 -6.14 -8.07
CA MET A 1 -10.70 -4.83 -7.48
C MET A 1 -9.68 -3.79 -7.90
N LYS A 2 -9.93 -2.49 -7.75
CA LYS A 2 -8.99 -1.45 -8.21
C LYS A 2 -8.76 -0.39 -7.15
N ILE A 3 -7.52 0.08 -7.04
CA ILE A 3 -7.16 1.28 -6.28
C ILE A 3 -6.31 2.20 -7.15
N ILE A 4 -6.32 3.49 -6.83
CA ILE A 4 -5.37 4.45 -7.41
C ILE A 4 -4.23 4.61 -6.40
N ASP A 5 -3.00 4.29 -6.80
CA ASP A 5 -1.83 4.42 -5.95
C ASP A 5 -1.44 5.89 -5.70
N LEU A 6 -0.43 6.11 -4.86
CA LEU A 6 0.04 7.46 -4.51
C LEU A 6 0.54 8.26 -5.73
N ASP A 7 0.98 7.58 -6.79
CA ASP A 7 1.48 8.17 -8.03
C ASP A 7 0.37 8.39 -9.08
N GLY A 8 -0.89 8.11 -8.73
CA GLY A 8 -2.03 8.28 -9.62
C GLY A 8 -2.22 7.15 -10.63
N ARG A 9 -1.55 6.00 -10.44
CA ARG A 9 -1.70 4.83 -11.31
C ARG A 9 -2.80 3.93 -10.80
N GLU A 10 -3.55 3.36 -11.75
CA GLU A 10 -4.54 2.36 -11.44
C GLU A 10 -3.90 1.00 -11.25
N ILE A 11 -4.12 0.39 -10.08
CA ILE A 11 -3.61 -0.93 -9.72
C ILE A 11 -4.76 -1.90 -9.59
N GLU A 12 -4.69 -3.00 -10.34
CA GLU A 12 -5.61 -4.12 -10.21
C GLU A 12 -5.18 -5.03 -9.06
N VAL A 13 -6.06 -5.16 -8.06
CA VAL A 13 -5.89 -6.07 -6.93
C VAL A 13 -6.59 -7.39 -7.25
N THR A 14 -5.79 -8.44 -7.41
CA THR A 14 -6.23 -9.80 -7.78
C THR A 14 -6.39 -10.72 -6.56
N ASP A 15 -5.64 -10.47 -5.50
CA ASP A 15 -5.73 -11.14 -4.20
C ASP A 15 -5.60 -10.08 -3.09
N LEU A 16 -6.71 -9.77 -2.42
CA LEU A 16 -6.77 -8.66 -1.47
C LEU A 16 -6.09 -9.00 -0.14
N ASP A 17 -6.31 -10.20 0.39
CA ASP A 17 -5.72 -10.62 1.67
C ASP A 17 -4.19 -10.67 1.56
N LEU A 18 -3.68 -11.22 0.46
CA LEU A 18 -2.24 -11.25 0.20
C LEU A 18 -1.67 -9.85 -0.01
N ALA A 19 -2.38 -8.97 -0.73
CA ALA A 19 -1.92 -7.60 -0.95
C ALA A 19 -1.83 -6.81 0.37
N ILE A 20 -2.80 -6.97 1.28
CA ILE A 20 -2.79 -6.34 2.60
C ILE A 20 -1.58 -6.82 3.39
N MET A 21 -1.35 -8.14 3.45
CA MET A 21 -0.21 -8.72 4.16
C MET A 21 1.13 -8.19 3.64
N GLN A 22 1.30 -8.15 2.31
CA GLN A 22 2.52 -7.63 1.69
C GLN A 22 2.71 -6.14 1.97
N ALA A 23 1.67 -5.32 1.85
CA ALA A 23 1.76 -3.89 2.11
C ALA A 23 2.07 -3.58 3.59
N ASP A 24 1.52 -4.38 4.52
CA ASP A 24 1.85 -4.28 5.95
C ASP A 24 3.32 -4.62 6.23
N ASP A 25 3.88 -5.63 5.57
CA ASP A 25 5.32 -5.91 5.67
C ASP A 25 6.14 -4.74 5.10
N TYR A 26 5.79 -4.26 3.91
CA TYR A 26 6.59 -3.27 3.22
C TYR A 26 6.59 -1.90 3.90
N ARG A 27 5.46 -1.47 4.46
CA ARG A 27 5.34 -0.17 5.15
C ARG A 27 6.19 -0.07 6.41
N HIS A 28 6.74 -1.17 6.91
CA HIS A 28 7.65 -1.20 8.07
C HIS A 28 9.15 -1.19 7.70
N TYR A 29 9.54 -1.37 6.44
CA TYR A 29 10.96 -1.28 6.07
C TYR A 29 11.48 0.14 6.29
N ARG A 30 12.56 0.26 7.09
CA ARG A 30 13.26 1.52 7.31
C ARG A 30 14.78 1.30 7.22
N VAL A 31 15.47 2.22 6.57
CA VAL A 31 16.93 2.32 6.57
C VAL A 31 17.38 3.49 7.45
N ASN A 32 18.61 3.41 7.96
CA ASN A 32 19.14 4.41 8.91
C ASN A 32 19.32 5.81 8.29
N GLU A 33 19.75 5.86 7.03
CA GLU A 33 19.95 7.10 6.27
C GLU A 33 19.09 7.06 5.01
N PRO A 34 17.80 7.45 5.11
CA PRO A 34 16.89 7.37 3.99
C PRO A 34 17.22 8.41 2.92
N SER A 35 17.30 7.97 1.67
CA SER A 35 17.26 8.86 0.51
C SER A 35 15.82 9.33 0.22
N GLU A 36 15.65 10.31 -0.67
CA GLU A 36 14.32 10.77 -1.11
C GLU A 36 13.44 9.63 -1.62
N MET A 37 14.03 8.68 -2.36
CA MET A 37 13.33 7.49 -2.83
C MET A 37 12.81 6.63 -1.66
N HIS A 38 13.60 6.47 -0.60
CA HIS A 38 13.15 5.71 0.57
C HIS A 38 12.01 6.41 1.29
N LEU A 39 12.09 7.73 1.46
CA LEU A 39 11.01 8.52 2.06
C LEU A 39 9.71 8.38 1.26
N HIS A 40 9.79 8.50 -0.06
CA HIS A 40 8.63 8.28 -0.94
C HIS A 40 8.08 6.86 -0.81
N LEU A 41 8.93 5.82 -0.74
CA LEU A 41 8.47 4.44 -0.55
C LEU A 41 7.78 4.25 0.82
N TYR A 42 8.23 4.93 1.87
CA TYR A 42 7.58 4.86 3.18
C TYR A 42 6.15 5.41 3.11
N ASP A 43 5.98 6.57 2.48
CA ASP A 43 4.68 7.19 2.27
C ASP A 43 3.80 6.34 1.35
N TYR A 44 4.38 5.82 0.26
CA TYR A 44 3.71 4.97 -0.71
C TYR A 44 3.12 3.73 -0.04
N TRP A 45 3.92 2.98 0.73
CA TRP A 45 3.45 1.73 1.32
C TRP A 45 2.43 1.93 2.45
N GLU A 46 2.56 3.00 3.24
CA GLU A 46 1.54 3.34 4.22
C GLU A 46 0.22 3.71 3.55
N ASP A 47 0.24 4.59 2.55
CA ASP A 47 -0.94 4.98 1.79
C ASP A 47 -1.60 3.77 1.08
N PHE A 48 -0.80 2.94 0.43
CA PHE A 48 -1.26 1.75 -0.28
C PHE A 48 -1.95 0.76 0.67
N TYR A 49 -1.35 0.50 1.84
CA TYR A 49 -1.93 -0.35 2.87
C TYR A 49 -3.29 0.18 3.36
N GLN A 50 -3.40 1.46 3.67
CA GLN A 50 -4.66 2.06 4.12
C GLN A 50 -5.76 1.94 3.06
N LYS A 51 -5.43 2.15 1.78
CA LYS A 51 -6.38 1.99 0.67
C LYS A 51 -6.86 0.54 0.53
N LEU A 52 -5.99 -0.45 0.74
CA LEU A 52 -6.39 -1.85 0.73
C LEU A 52 -7.32 -2.20 1.90
N LEU A 53 -7.09 -1.66 3.09
CA LEU A 53 -7.99 -1.85 4.23
C LEU A 53 -9.37 -1.24 4.00
N LEU A 54 -9.44 -0.06 3.37
CA LEU A 54 -10.71 0.57 2.99
C LEU A 54 -11.46 -0.31 1.99
N LEU A 55 -10.76 -0.83 0.97
CA LEU A 55 -11.34 -1.74 0.00
C LEU A 55 -11.86 -3.03 0.64
N ASP A 56 -11.13 -3.62 1.60
CA ASP A 56 -11.58 -4.80 2.35
C ASP A 56 -12.85 -4.53 3.16
N LYS A 57 -12.91 -3.36 3.80
CA LYS A 57 -14.11 -2.93 4.53
C LYS A 57 -15.31 -2.77 3.59
N GLU A 58 -15.13 -2.14 2.43
CA GLU A 58 -16.20 -1.94 1.43
C GLU A 58 -16.78 -3.25 0.88
N ILE A 59 -15.99 -4.34 0.86
CA ILE A 59 -16.44 -5.65 0.37
C ILE A 59 -17.20 -6.44 1.43
N LYS A 60 -16.90 -6.17 2.71
CA LYS A 60 -17.48 -6.88 3.87
C LYS A 60 -18.78 -6.25 4.38
N GLU A 61 -19.08 -5.01 3.97
CA GLU A 61 -20.36 -4.32 4.22
C GLU A 61 -21.43 -4.68 3.18
#